data_AF-A0A7W9Z315-F1
#
_entry.id   AF-A0A7W9Z315-F1
#
_cell.length_a   1.000
_cell.length_b   1.000
_cell.length_c   1.000
_cell.angle_alpha   90.00
_cell.angle_beta   90.00
_cell.angle_gamma   90.00
#
_symmetry.space_group_name_H-M   'P 1'
#
loop_
_entity.id
_entity.type
_entity.pdbx_description
1 polymer ?
#
loop_
_entity_poly.entity_id
_entity_poly.type
_entity_poly.pdbx_seq_one_letter_code
_entity_poly.pdbx_strand_id
1 'polypeptide(L)'
;MSKEGLTCSEIARRTGYGRRSIAKWLTFETPPDRRRGALQPTSPLYFEAFLTQCWKDGNRRGRHLFHDIKYRGYTGSFSNLERLLATWRRAERPESDKDKDKDKDKDKDDAAPARIGLVDSTYDNAPVRDPHTGHWISPVVAAALCIKPRGALTVNQERKVDALKQGSQTFATLRSFSMRFRGIFRSRKSARLEEWIDDAIRSGLASLARFARVLRRDIDAVCNAIDLPWSNGQAEGQINRLKTIKRAMYGRAGAELLRARMMPIQLSDLHIK
;
A
#
# COMPACT_ATOMS: atom_id res chain seq x y z
N MET A 1 -32.59 12.78 -7.10
CA MET A 1 -32.25 13.71 -6.00
C MET A 1 -32.41 15.18 -6.36
N SER A 2 -31.80 15.73 -7.43
CA SER A 2 -32.12 17.12 -7.86
C SER A 2 -33.41 17.22 -8.67
N LYS A 3 -33.73 16.20 -9.48
CA LYS A 3 -35.03 16.05 -10.15
C LYS A 3 -36.22 15.81 -9.20
N GLU A 4 -35.95 15.64 -7.90
CA GLU A 4 -36.95 15.44 -6.82
C GLU A 4 -37.23 16.73 -6.02
N GLY A 5 -36.70 17.89 -6.43
CA GLY A 5 -36.99 19.18 -5.78
C GLY A 5 -36.32 19.42 -4.41
N LEU A 6 -35.38 18.55 -4.01
CA LEU A 6 -34.71 18.64 -2.70
C LEU A 6 -33.69 19.80 -2.66
N THR A 7 -33.71 20.59 -1.58
CA THR A 7 -32.78 21.71 -1.40
C THR A 7 -31.33 21.23 -1.17
N CYS A 8 -30.34 22.04 -1.54
CA CYS A 8 -28.92 21.72 -1.35
C CYS A 8 -28.56 21.37 0.12
N SER A 9 -29.27 21.96 1.11
CA SER A 9 -29.08 21.63 2.53
C SER A 9 -29.58 20.23 2.88
N GLU A 10 -30.71 19.84 2.30
CA GLU A 10 -31.29 18.51 2.53
C GLU A 10 -30.42 17.42 1.88
N ILE A 11 -29.92 17.69 0.68
CA ILE A 11 -28.96 16.81 0.00
C ILE A 11 -27.67 16.72 0.84
N ALA A 12 -27.18 17.82 1.41
CA ALA A 12 -26.00 17.80 2.29
C ALA A 12 -26.21 16.96 3.54
N ARG A 13 -27.39 17.06 4.17
CA ARG A 13 -27.72 16.27 5.36
C ARG A 13 -27.84 14.78 5.06
N ARG A 14 -28.41 14.41 3.91
CA ARG A 14 -28.58 13.00 3.49
C ARG A 14 -27.32 12.36 2.94
N THR A 15 -26.49 13.14 2.23
CA THR A 15 -25.32 12.60 1.52
C THR A 15 -24.00 12.85 2.25
N GLY A 16 -23.98 13.72 3.27
CA GLY A 16 -22.80 14.09 4.04
C GLY A 16 -21.77 14.94 3.29
N TYR A 17 -22.01 15.28 2.01
CA TYR A 17 -21.14 16.17 1.25
C TYR A 17 -21.37 17.63 1.64
N GLY A 18 -20.30 18.42 1.62
CA GLY A 18 -20.38 19.85 1.91
C GLY A 18 -21.30 20.58 0.93
N ARG A 19 -22.13 21.50 1.43
CA ARG A 19 -23.14 22.25 0.64
C ARG A 19 -22.56 22.90 -0.61
N ARG A 20 -21.33 23.43 -0.56
CA ARG A 20 -20.65 24.02 -1.74
C ARG A 20 -20.31 23.00 -2.82
N SER A 21 -19.92 21.78 -2.44
CA SER A 21 -19.62 20.71 -3.39
C SER A 21 -20.89 20.24 -4.09
N ILE A 22 -21.99 20.11 -3.33
CA ILE A 22 -23.30 19.74 -3.88
C ILE A 22 -23.80 20.82 -4.82
N ALA A 23 -23.78 22.10 -4.41
CA ALA A 23 -24.19 23.21 -5.28
C ALA A 23 -23.38 23.23 -6.59
N LYS A 24 -22.06 23.01 -6.51
CA LYS A 24 -21.18 22.91 -7.68
C LYS A 24 -21.43 21.67 -8.53
N TRP A 25 -21.83 20.54 -7.95
CA TRP A 25 -22.14 19.33 -8.72
C TRP A 25 -23.51 19.41 -9.40
N LEU A 26 -24.47 20.12 -8.78
CA LEU A 26 -25.80 20.35 -9.35
C LEU A 26 -25.79 21.29 -10.57
N THR A 27 -24.72 22.07 -10.78
CA THR A 27 -24.56 22.87 -12.00
C THR A 27 -24.05 22.05 -13.19
N PHE A 28 -23.64 20.79 -12.99
CA PHE A 28 -23.18 19.91 -14.08
C PHE A 28 -24.25 18.88 -14.43
N GLU A 29 -24.70 18.85 -15.68
CA GLU A 29 -25.62 17.80 -16.17
C GLU A 29 -24.91 16.45 -16.37
N THR A 30 -23.62 16.48 -16.68
CA THR A 30 -22.74 15.32 -16.79
C THR A 30 -21.50 15.51 -15.92
N PRO A 31 -20.98 14.47 -15.25
CA PRO A 31 -19.76 14.58 -14.46
C PRO A 31 -18.63 15.16 -15.32
N PRO A 32 -17.99 16.28 -14.93
CA PRO A 32 -16.96 16.88 -15.74
C PRO A 32 -15.82 15.88 -15.90
N ASP A 33 -15.43 15.63 -17.15
CA ASP A 33 -14.34 14.71 -17.43
C ASP A 33 -13.07 15.23 -16.73
N ARG A 34 -12.33 14.32 -16.13
CA ARG A 34 -11.18 14.69 -15.29
C ARG A 34 -10.16 15.33 -16.22
N ARG A 35 -9.92 16.64 -16.10
CA ARG A 35 -8.89 17.37 -16.85
C ARG A 35 -7.57 16.61 -16.72
N ARG A 36 -7.21 15.83 -17.73
CA ARG A 36 -5.92 15.14 -17.79
C ARG A 36 -4.90 16.24 -18.06
N GLY A 37 -3.93 16.39 -17.16
CA GLY A 37 -2.81 17.29 -17.40
C GLY A 37 -2.06 16.87 -18.67
N ALA A 38 -1.39 17.81 -19.33
CA ALA A 38 -0.56 17.52 -20.49
C ALA A 38 0.44 16.41 -20.16
N LEU A 39 0.50 15.39 -21.02
CA LEU A 39 1.42 14.26 -20.86
C LEU A 39 2.86 14.80 -20.82
N GLN A 40 3.62 14.32 -19.84
CA GLN A 40 5.02 14.68 -19.66
C GLN A 40 5.92 13.56 -20.19
N PRO A 41 7.19 13.86 -20.57
CA PRO A 41 8.17 12.84 -20.99
C PRO A 41 8.47 11.75 -19.94
N THR A 42 7.99 11.90 -18.71
CA THR A 42 8.02 10.86 -17.65
C THR A 42 6.95 9.77 -17.84
N SER A 43 5.91 10.05 -18.63
CA SER A 43 4.82 9.14 -18.93
C SER A 43 5.10 8.39 -20.24
N PRO A 44 5.05 7.05 -20.27
CA PRO A 44 5.20 6.28 -21.52
C PRO A 44 4.17 6.67 -22.59
N LEU A 45 2.97 7.12 -22.17
CA LEU A 45 1.92 7.60 -23.05
C LEU A 45 2.32 8.86 -23.84
N TYR A 46 3.32 9.61 -23.40
CA TYR A 46 3.88 10.70 -24.21
C TYR A 46 4.47 10.20 -25.53
N PHE A 47 4.96 8.96 -25.55
CA PHE A 47 5.55 8.29 -26.72
C PHE A 47 4.57 7.30 -27.38
N GLU A 48 3.25 7.46 -27.17
CA GLU A 48 2.22 6.52 -27.60
C GLU A 48 2.27 6.22 -29.11
N ALA A 49 2.44 7.24 -29.95
CA ALA A 49 2.50 7.05 -31.40
C ALA A 49 3.66 6.11 -31.82
N PHE A 50 4.83 6.28 -31.21
CA PHE A 50 6.00 5.43 -31.47
C PHE A 50 5.80 4.02 -30.91
N LEU A 51 5.35 3.91 -29.66
CA LEU A 51 5.11 2.61 -29.02
C LEU A 51 4.05 1.81 -29.77
N THR A 52 2.98 2.45 -30.25
CA THR A 52 1.91 1.80 -31.03
C THR A 52 2.44 1.32 -32.38
N GLN A 53 3.31 2.08 -33.03
CA GLN A 53 3.92 1.67 -34.29
C GLN A 53 4.81 0.43 -34.08
N CYS A 54 5.73 0.47 -33.10
CA CYS A 54 6.57 -0.68 -32.77
C CYS A 54 5.74 -1.91 -32.34
N TRP A 55 4.58 -1.68 -31.73
CA TRP A 55 3.65 -2.74 -31.35
C TRP A 55 3.01 -3.41 -32.57
N LYS A 56 2.60 -2.63 -33.58
CA LYS A 56 2.11 -3.12 -34.87
C LYS A 56 3.20 -3.85 -35.65
N ASP A 57 4.44 -3.36 -35.59
CA ASP A 57 5.61 -3.95 -36.25
C ASP A 57 6.10 -5.24 -35.54
N GLY A 58 5.41 -5.70 -34.48
CA GLY A 58 5.70 -6.96 -33.80
C GLY A 58 6.75 -6.87 -32.68
N ASN A 59 7.33 -5.71 -32.42
CA ASN A 59 8.27 -5.53 -31.32
C ASN A 59 7.54 -5.35 -29.98
N ARG A 60 7.30 -6.47 -29.28
CA ARG A 60 6.57 -6.52 -28.00
C ARG A 60 7.48 -6.62 -26.77
N ARG A 61 8.81 -6.59 -26.98
CA ARG A 61 9.81 -6.76 -25.92
C ARG A 61 9.97 -5.44 -25.16
N GLY A 62 9.41 -5.36 -23.95
CA GLY A 62 9.42 -4.11 -23.17
C GLY A 62 10.82 -3.54 -22.90
N ARG A 63 11.86 -4.38 -22.76
CA ARG A 63 13.25 -3.91 -22.62
C ARG A 63 13.78 -3.19 -23.86
N HIS A 64 13.41 -3.65 -25.06
CA HIS A 64 13.80 -3.00 -26.30
C HIS A 64 13.08 -1.65 -26.42
N LEU A 65 11.76 -1.66 -26.25
CA LEU A 65 10.93 -0.45 -26.27
C LEU A 65 11.40 0.58 -25.22
N PHE A 66 11.82 0.13 -24.04
CA PHE A 66 12.36 1.00 -23.00
C PHE A 66 13.65 1.68 -23.41
N HIS A 67 14.57 0.96 -24.02
CA HIS A 67 15.82 1.51 -24.53
C HIS A 67 15.55 2.55 -25.63
N ASP A 68 14.63 2.25 -26.55
CA ASP A 68 14.31 3.13 -27.67
C ASP A 68 13.64 4.43 -27.22
N ILE A 69 12.68 4.36 -26.28
CA ILE A 69 12.07 5.57 -25.74
C ILE A 69 13.02 6.34 -24.82
N LYS A 70 13.97 5.67 -24.13
CA LYS A 70 15.01 6.33 -23.34
C LYS A 70 15.89 7.20 -24.23
N TYR A 71 16.28 6.70 -25.40
CA TYR A 71 17.03 7.48 -26.38
C TYR A 71 16.24 8.70 -26.90
N ARG A 72 14.91 8.59 -26.98
CA ARG A 72 13.99 9.65 -27.40
C ARG A 72 13.59 10.64 -26.28
N GLY A 73 14.22 10.54 -25.10
CA GLY A 73 14.01 11.48 -23.99
C GLY A 73 13.04 11.01 -22.90
N TYR A 74 12.71 9.72 -22.83
CA TYR A 74 11.89 9.17 -21.76
C TYR A 74 12.59 9.25 -20.40
N THR A 75 12.05 10.03 -19.47
CA THR A 75 12.63 10.22 -18.13
C THR A 75 12.01 9.32 -17.06
N GLY A 76 10.98 8.54 -17.39
CA GLY A 76 10.31 7.64 -16.45
C GLY A 76 11.00 6.28 -16.25
N SER A 77 10.35 5.42 -15.46
CA SER A 77 10.87 4.10 -15.06
C SER A 77 10.38 2.95 -15.94
N PHE A 78 11.18 1.89 -16.02
CA PHE A 78 10.85 0.67 -16.77
C PHE A 78 9.53 0.05 -16.33
N SER A 79 9.28 -0.04 -15.02
CA SER A 79 8.05 -0.59 -14.47
C SER A 79 6.80 0.19 -14.90
N ASN A 80 6.93 1.49 -15.16
CA ASN A 80 5.83 2.31 -15.64
C ASN A 80 5.48 1.98 -17.10
N LEU A 81 6.50 1.80 -17.97
CA LEU A 81 6.31 1.31 -19.33
C LEU A 81 5.71 -0.10 -19.35
N GLU A 82 6.28 -1.04 -18.59
CA GLU A 82 5.79 -2.42 -18.53
C GLU A 82 4.33 -2.51 -18.12
N ARG A 83 3.89 -1.64 -17.21
CA ARG A 83 2.48 -1.55 -16.81
C ARG A 83 1.59 -1.10 -17.97
N LEU A 84 2.02 -0.14 -18.79
CA LEU A 84 1.29 0.24 -20.00
C LEU A 84 1.22 -0.93 -21.00
N LEU A 85 2.37 -1.54 -21.33
CA LEU A 85 2.43 -2.65 -22.28
C LEU A 85 1.63 -3.87 -21.78
N ALA A 86 1.57 -4.11 -20.47
CA ALA A 86 0.73 -5.16 -19.89
C ALA A 86 -0.77 -4.92 -20.13
N THR A 87 -1.23 -3.67 -20.15
CA THR A 87 -2.63 -3.37 -20.52
C THR A 87 -2.91 -3.69 -21.99
N TRP A 88 -1.98 -3.38 -22.89
CA TRP A 88 -2.10 -3.70 -24.31
C TRP A 88 -2.10 -5.22 -24.58
N ARG A 89 -1.23 -5.98 -23.90
CA ARG A 89 -1.24 -7.46 -23.96
C ARG A 89 -2.54 -8.08 -23.48
N ARG A 90 -3.19 -7.49 -22.48
CA ARG A 90 -4.47 -7.96 -21.95
C ARG A 90 -5.62 -7.65 -22.91
N ALA A 91 -5.59 -6.48 -23.55
CA ALA A 91 -6.59 -6.09 -24.53
C ALA A 91 -6.57 -6.98 -25.78
N GLU A 92 -5.42 -7.56 -26.14
CA GLU A 92 -5.27 -8.46 -27.29
C GLU A 92 -5.59 -9.93 -26.99
N ARG A 93 -5.72 -10.34 -25.72
CA ARG A 93 -6.00 -11.74 -25.40
C ARG A 93 -7.52 -11.96 -25.45
N PRO A 94 -8.07 -12.73 -26.42
CA PRO A 94 -9.48 -13.09 -26.40
C PRO A 94 -9.80 -13.95 -25.17
N GLU A 95 -11.02 -13.83 -24.66
CA GLU A 95 -11.48 -14.48 -23.42
C GLU A 95 -11.53 -16.02 -23.46
N SER A 96 -11.13 -16.66 -24.57
CA SER A 96 -11.21 -18.11 -24.78
C SER A 96 -9.99 -18.93 -24.34
N ASP A 97 -8.96 -18.33 -23.76
CA ASP A 97 -7.69 -19.02 -23.44
C ASP A 97 -7.30 -18.94 -21.95
N LYS A 98 -8.29 -19.01 -21.05
CA LYS A 98 -8.09 -19.05 -19.59
C LYS A 98 -7.96 -20.46 -19.00
N ASP A 99 -8.19 -21.53 -19.78
CA ASP A 99 -8.29 -22.91 -19.27
C ASP A 99 -7.17 -23.88 -19.69
N LYS A 100 -6.10 -23.45 -20.37
CA LYS A 100 -5.08 -24.38 -20.91
C LYS A 100 -3.68 -24.33 -20.32
N ASP A 101 -3.49 -23.75 -19.14
CA ASP A 101 -2.14 -23.65 -18.55
C ASP A 101 -2.09 -23.99 -17.06
N LYS A 102 -2.79 -25.07 -16.67
CA LYS A 102 -2.74 -25.64 -15.32
C LYS A 102 -1.87 -26.89 -15.17
N ASP A 103 -1.25 -27.37 -16.25
CA ASP A 103 -0.45 -28.58 -16.17
C ASP A 103 0.82 -28.46 -17.02
N LYS A 104 1.87 -27.88 -16.42
CA LYS A 104 3.27 -28.22 -16.71
C LYS A 104 4.26 -27.61 -15.70
N ASP A 105 5.02 -28.53 -15.11
CA ASP A 105 6.30 -28.41 -14.42
C ASP A 105 6.37 -27.73 -13.04
N LYS A 106 6.28 -28.61 -12.03
CA LYS A 106 7.18 -28.66 -10.88
C LYS A 106 8.64 -28.53 -11.31
N ASP A 107 9.45 -27.97 -10.41
CA ASP A 107 10.90 -27.89 -10.40
C ASP A 107 11.55 -26.81 -11.27
N LYS A 108 11.66 -25.61 -10.68
CA LYS A 108 12.94 -24.86 -10.64
C LYS A 108 12.90 -23.72 -9.62
N ASP A 109 13.73 -23.90 -8.60
CA ASP A 109 14.22 -22.83 -7.74
C ASP A 109 14.97 -21.76 -8.55
N ASP A 110 15.04 -20.57 -7.94
CA ASP A 110 15.95 -19.43 -8.19
C ASP A 110 15.34 -18.12 -8.73
N ALA A 111 15.35 -17.15 -7.80
CA ALA A 111 15.64 -15.73 -8.00
C ALA A 111 14.96 -14.98 -9.18
N ALA A 112 13.65 -14.72 -9.05
CA ALA A 112 13.00 -13.55 -9.64
C ALA A 112 11.79 -13.12 -8.76
N PRO A 113 11.47 -11.82 -8.63
CA PRO A 113 10.40 -11.38 -7.75
C PRO A 113 9.08 -11.95 -8.25
N ALA A 114 8.43 -12.74 -7.38
CA ALA A 114 7.19 -13.44 -7.65
C ALA A 114 6.18 -12.51 -8.34
N ARG A 115 5.77 -12.92 -9.55
CA ARG A 115 4.61 -12.36 -10.25
C ARG A 115 3.44 -12.30 -9.27
N ILE A 116 2.73 -11.18 -9.25
CA ILE A 116 1.42 -11.05 -8.58
C ILE A 116 0.47 -11.96 -9.37
N GLY A 117 0.51 -13.25 -9.03
CA GLY A 117 -0.46 -14.24 -9.46
C GLY A 117 -1.81 -13.81 -8.91
N LEU A 118 -2.73 -13.57 -9.81
CA LEU A 118 -4.15 -13.36 -9.56
C LEU A 118 -4.71 -14.69 -9.05
N VAL A 119 -4.43 -15.03 -7.80
CA VAL A 119 -5.05 -16.18 -7.09
C VAL A 119 -6.03 -15.61 -6.08
N ASP A 120 -7.29 -15.95 -6.33
CA ASP A 120 -8.51 -15.72 -5.56
C ASP A 120 -8.95 -14.27 -5.32
N SER A 121 -9.68 -13.78 -6.32
CA SER A 121 -10.68 -12.73 -6.21
C SER A 121 -11.96 -13.26 -5.53
N THR A 122 -11.87 -13.69 -4.28
CA THR A 122 -13.02 -14.03 -3.42
C THR A 122 -12.87 -13.47 -2.01
N TYR A 123 -12.14 -12.36 -1.85
CA TYR A 123 -12.34 -11.53 -0.67
C TYR A 123 -13.70 -10.86 -0.82
N ASP A 124 -14.61 -11.12 0.13
CA ASP A 124 -15.82 -10.33 0.39
C ASP A 124 -15.42 -8.85 0.58
N ASN A 125 -15.19 -8.17 -0.53
CA ASN A 125 -14.81 -6.77 -0.63
C ASN A 125 -16.06 -5.91 -0.78
N ALA A 126 -17.21 -6.39 -0.30
CA ALA A 126 -18.39 -5.56 -0.19
C ALA A 126 -18.00 -4.34 0.65
N PRO A 127 -18.08 -3.13 0.10
CA PRO A 127 -17.71 -1.94 0.86
C PRO A 127 -18.65 -1.87 2.07
N VAL A 128 -18.08 -1.65 3.26
CA VAL A 128 -18.86 -1.60 4.51
C VAL A 128 -19.18 -0.13 4.81
N ARG A 129 -20.41 0.14 5.24
CA ARG A 129 -20.82 1.50 5.63
C ARG A 129 -20.56 1.76 7.11
N ASP A 130 -20.17 3.00 7.39
CA ASP A 130 -20.11 3.56 8.72
C ASP A 130 -21.54 3.70 9.28
N PRO A 131 -21.87 3.06 10.40
CA PRO A 131 -23.23 3.12 10.96
C PRO A 131 -23.63 4.52 11.45
N HIS A 132 -22.68 5.42 11.71
CA HIS A 132 -22.99 6.78 12.17
C HIS A 132 -23.20 7.76 11.02
N THR A 133 -22.42 7.62 9.94
CA THR A 133 -22.42 8.59 8.84
C THR A 133 -23.02 8.04 7.54
N GLY A 134 -23.23 6.73 7.43
CA GLY A 134 -23.69 6.04 6.22
C GLY A 134 -22.63 5.95 5.10
N HIS A 135 -21.45 6.57 5.29
CA HIS A 135 -20.38 6.58 4.31
C HIS A 135 -19.64 5.25 4.23
N TRP A 136 -19.08 4.93 3.07
CA TRP A 136 -18.18 3.80 2.94
C TRP A 136 -16.94 3.99 3.82
N ILE A 137 -16.60 2.96 4.59
CA ILE A 137 -15.37 2.94 5.37
C ILE A 137 -14.22 2.76 4.38
N SER A 138 -13.34 3.77 4.32
CA SER A 138 -12.15 3.71 3.46
C SER A 138 -11.26 2.51 3.84
N PRO A 139 -10.64 1.83 2.86
CA PRO A 139 -9.67 0.75 3.12
C PRO A 139 -8.54 1.16 4.07
N VAL A 140 -8.09 2.41 4.00
CA VAL A 140 -7.04 2.94 4.90
C VAL A 140 -7.54 3.02 6.34
N VAL A 141 -8.78 3.45 6.53
CA VAL A 141 -9.43 3.52 7.84
C VAL A 141 -9.64 2.10 8.38
N ALA A 142 -10.12 1.18 7.54
CA ALA A 142 -10.27 -0.22 7.92
C ALA A 142 -8.92 -0.84 8.35
N ALA A 143 -7.86 -0.65 7.57
CA ALA A 143 -6.52 -1.15 7.90
C ALA A 143 -6.01 -0.59 9.24
N ALA A 144 -6.15 0.72 9.47
CA ALA A 144 -5.75 1.35 10.74
C ALA A 144 -6.56 0.81 11.93
N LEU A 145 -7.87 0.63 11.76
CA LEU A 145 -8.73 0.06 12.79
C LEU A 145 -8.43 -1.42 13.05
N CYS A 146 -7.99 -2.18 12.04
CA CYS A 146 -7.64 -3.59 12.14
C CYS A 146 -6.54 -3.85 13.19
N ILE A 147 -5.53 -2.98 13.25
CA ILE A 147 -4.38 -3.11 14.16
C ILE A 147 -4.55 -2.37 15.49
N LYS A 148 -5.58 -1.52 15.62
CA LYS A 148 -5.80 -0.70 16.82
C LYS A 148 -6.48 -1.52 17.94
N PRO A 149 -5.91 -1.58 19.16
CA PRO A 149 -6.48 -2.37 20.26
C PRO A 149 -7.76 -1.73 20.80
N ARG A 150 -8.66 -2.56 21.38
CA ARG A 150 -9.98 -2.12 21.87
C ARG A 150 -9.90 -0.94 22.84
N GLY A 151 -9.04 -0.99 23.86
CA GLY A 151 -8.92 0.11 24.83
C GLY A 151 -8.37 1.45 24.30
N ALA A 152 -7.99 1.52 23.02
CA ALA A 152 -7.58 2.78 22.37
C ALA A 152 -8.63 3.28 21.36
N LEU A 153 -9.71 2.53 21.12
CA LEU A 153 -10.77 2.92 20.19
C LEU A 153 -11.67 3.97 20.83
N THR A 154 -12.12 4.93 20.03
CA THR A 154 -13.26 5.77 20.41
C THR A 154 -14.56 5.03 20.13
N VAL A 155 -15.66 5.43 20.77
CA VAL A 155 -17.00 4.83 20.57
C VAL A 155 -17.37 4.74 19.08
N ASN A 156 -17.08 5.79 18.30
CA ASN A 156 -17.33 5.80 16.86
C ASN A 156 -16.43 4.81 16.09
N GLN A 157 -15.20 4.60 16.54
CA GLN A 157 -14.28 3.63 15.95
C GLN A 157 -14.66 2.19 16.30
N GLU A 158 -15.18 1.95 17.50
CA GLU A 158 -15.71 0.64 17.90
C GLU A 158 -16.88 0.24 17.01
N ARG A 159 -17.86 1.13 16.84
CA ARG A 159 -18.99 0.91 15.93
C ARG A 159 -18.56 0.60 14.49
N LYS A 160 -17.53 1.29 13.98
CA LYS A 160 -16.92 1.00 12.66
C LYS A 160 -16.29 -0.39 12.63
N VAL A 161 -15.55 -0.77 13.67
CA VAL A 161 -14.94 -2.10 13.78
C VAL A 161 -16.03 -3.18 13.80
N ASP A 162 -17.13 -2.96 14.50
CA ASP A 162 -18.22 -3.93 14.57
C ASP A 162 -18.96 -4.05 13.25
N ALA A 163 -19.22 -2.92 12.56
CA ALA A 163 -19.75 -2.94 11.20
C ALA A 163 -18.80 -3.68 10.23
N LEU A 164 -17.49 -3.44 10.32
CA LEU A 164 -16.49 -4.12 9.48
C LEU A 164 -16.42 -5.64 9.75
N LYS A 165 -16.60 -6.06 11.00
CA LYS A 165 -16.66 -7.49 11.35
C LYS A 165 -17.91 -8.17 10.81
N GLN A 166 -19.06 -7.49 10.87
CA GLN A 166 -20.32 -8.00 10.33
C GLN A 166 -20.30 -8.07 8.79
N GLY A 167 -19.69 -7.08 8.15
CA GLY A 167 -19.65 -6.99 6.68
C GLY A 167 -18.53 -7.76 6.01
N SER A 168 -17.49 -8.20 6.73
CA SER A 168 -16.38 -8.97 6.15
C SER A 168 -15.76 -9.94 7.14
N GLN A 169 -15.93 -11.23 6.87
CA GLN A 169 -15.29 -12.31 7.64
C GLN A 169 -13.75 -12.25 7.53
N THR A 170 -13.24 -11.77 6.39
CA THR A 170 -11.81 -11.54 6.19
C THR A 170 -11.28 -10.50 7.18
N PHE A 171 -11.99 -9.38 7.36
CA PHE A 171 -11.60 -8.35 8.32
C PHE A 171 -11.62 -8.88 9.76
N ALA A 172 -12.66 -9.61 10.14
CA ALA A 172 -12.78 -10.20 11.47
C ALA A 172 -11.60 -11.14 11.79
N THR A 173 -11.28 -12.02 10.84
CA THR A 173 -10.17 -12.97 10.93
C THR A 173 -8.83 -12.23 11.04
N LEU A 174 -8.56 -11.31 10.12
CA LEU A 174 -7.32 -10.53 10.09
C LEU A 174 -7.11 -9.72 11.37
N ARG A 175 -8.19 -9.13 11.91
CA ARG A 175 -8.15 -8.39 13.17
C ARG A 175 -7.85 -9.32 14.35
N SER A 176 -8.44 -10.51 14.40
CA SER A 176 -8.15 -11.51 15.43
C SER A 176 -6.65 -11.87 15.45
N PHE A 177 -6.09 -12.19 14.27
CA PHE A 177 -4.65 -12.47 14.13
C PHE A 177 -3.78 -11.27 14.53
N SER A 178 -4.15 -10.06 14.11
CA SER A 178 -3.42 -8.84 14.45
C SER A 178 -3.40 -8.58 15.98
N MET A 179 -4.52 -8.83 16.66
CA MET A 179 -4.62 -8.67 18.11
C MET A 179 -3.82 -9.73 18.86
N ARG A 180 -3.88 -11.00 18.42
CA ARG A 180 -3.07 -12.10 18.98
C ARG A 180 -1.57 -11.81 18.83
N PHE A 181 -1.14 -11.43 17.62
CA PHE A 181 0.25 -11.09 17.33
C PHE A 181 0.76 -9.95 18.20
N ARG A 182 -0.03 -8.87 18.32
CA ARG A 182 0.29 -7.75 19.21
C ARG A 182 0.40 -8.18 20.67
N GLY A 183 -0.44 -9.11 21.10
CA GLY A 183 -0.39 -9.71 22.43
C GLY A 183 0.95 -10.39 22.71
N ILE A 184 1.44 -11.19 21.75
CA ILE A 184 2.72 -11.92 21.85
C ILE A 184 3.89 -10.95 22.06
N PHE A 185 3.97 -9.89 21.24
CA PHE A 185 5.00 -8.85 21.36
C PHE A 185 4.95 -8.10 22.70
N ARG A 186 3.75 -7.90 23.26
CA ARG A 186 3.60 -7.25 24.57
C ARG A 186 3.94 -8.16 25.73
N SER A 187 3.72 -9.47 25.59
CA SER A 187 4.02 -10.43 26.65
C SER A 187 5.51 -10.69 26.84
N ARG A 188 6.37 -10.32 25.87
CA ARG A 188 7.82 -10.65 25.85
C ARG A 188 8.10 -12.13 26.09
N LYS A 189 7.23 -12.98 25.53
CA LYS A 189 7.32 -14.44 25.59
C LYS A 189 7.05 -14.99 24.19
N SER A 190 8.09 -15.47 23.53
CA SER A 190 8.04 -15.99 22.17
C SER A 190 7.29 -17.32 22.02
N ALA A 191 7.04 -18.07 23.10
CA ALA A 191 6.46 -19.42 23.07
C ALA A 191 5.14 -19.57 22.27
N ARG A 192 4.33 -18.51 22.13
CA ARG A 192 3.06 -18.53 21.38
C ARG A 192 3.20 -18.08 19.91
N LEU A 193 4.41 -17.73 19.47
CA LEU A 193 4.67 -17.20 18.13
C LEU A 193 4.55 -18.28 17.06
N GLU A 194 5.12 -19.46 17.28
CA GLU A 194 5.08 -20.57 16.32
C GLU A 194 3.65 -21.04 16.07
N GLU A 195 2.86 -21.23 17.14
CA GLU A 195 1.44 -21.56 17.05
C GLU A 195 0.66 -20.49 16.24
N TRP A 196 0.95 -19.21 16.50
CA TRP A 196 0.33 -18.12 15.75
C TRP A 196 0.72 -18.13 14.27
N ILE A 197 1.98 -18.44 13.95
CA ILE A 197 2.47 -18.54 12.56
C ILE A 197 1.73 -19.66 11.83
N ASP A 198 1.61 -20.83 12.47
CA ASP A 198 0.94 -21.99 11.88
C ASP A 198 -0.54 -21.74 11.64
N ASP A 199 -1.24 -21.12 12.61
CA ASP A 199 -2.62 -20.69 12.43
C ASP A 199 -2.77 -19.64 11.32
N ALA A 200 -1.83 -18.70 11.23
CA ALA A 200 -1.84 -17.66 10.21
C ALA A 200 -1.63 -18.25 8.80
N ILE A 201 -0.83 -19.30 8.66
CA ILE A 201 -0.64 -20.05 7.40
C ILE A 201 -1.92 -20.82 7.04
N ARG A 202 -2.58 -21.45 8.01
CA ARG A 202 -3.84 -22.21 7.83
C ARG A 202 -5.08 -21.35 7.65
N SER A 203 -5.00 -20.04 7.92
CA SER A 203 -6.14 -19.11 7.92
C SER A 203 -6.84 -18.91 6.57
N GLY A 204 -6.28 -19.42 5.45
CA GLY A 204 -6.80 -19.21 4.10
C GLY A 204 -6.53 -17.82 3.52
N LEU A 205 -5.98 -16.89 4.30
CA LEU A 205 -5.66 -15.53 3.84
C LEU A 205 -4.27 -15.50 3.21
N ALA A 206 -4.18 -15.47 1.88
CA ALA A 206 -2.90 -15.57 1.15
C ALA A 206 -1.85 -14.52 1.58
N SER A 207 -2.29 -13.28 1.81
CA SER A 207 -1.41 -12.20 2.28
C SER A 207 -0.89 -12.45 3.70
N LEU A 208 -1.73 -12.96 4.60
CA LEU A 208 -1.35 -13.29 5.97
C LEU A 208 -0.44 -14.52 6.01
N ALA A 209 -0.75 -15.56 5.22
CA ALA A 209 0.08 -16.74 5.10
C ALA A 209 1.47 -16.41 4.53
N ARG A 210 1.55 -15.51 3.53
CA ARG A 210 2.85 -15.04 3.02
C ARG A 210 3.65 -14.33 4.10
N PHE A 211 3.02 -13.44 4.86
CA PHE A 211 3.66 -12.76 5.98
C PHE A 211 4.16 -13.75 7.04
N ALA A 212 3.34 -14.73 7.42
CA ALA A 212 3.70 -15.75 8.40
C ALA A 212 4.86 -16.64 7.93
N ARG A 213 4.94 -16.99 6.63
CA ARG A 213 6.09 -17.73 6.08
C ARG A 213 7.39 -16.93 6.15
N VAL A 214 7.33 -15.62 5.91
CA VAL A 214 8.50 -14.74 6.06
C VAL A 214 8.92 -14.70 7.52
N LEU A 215 7.98 -14.52 8.46
CA LEU A 215 8.29 -14.57 9.89
C LEU A 215 8.92 -15.90 10.31
N ARG A 216 8.44 -17.03 9.76
CA ARG A 216 9.00 -18.35 10.07
C ARG A 216 10.43 -18.52 9.59
N ARG A 217 10.79 -17.92 8.46
CA ARG A 217 12.17 -17.94 7.94
C ARG A 217 13.14 -17.24 8.90
N ASP A 218 12.69 -16.15 9.53
CA ASP A 218 13.50 -15.30 10.40
C ASP A 218 13.13 -15.52 11.89
N ILE A 219 12.69 -16.72 12.27
CA ILE A 219 12.08 -17.00 13.57
C ILE A 219 12.98 -16.60 14.74
N ASP A 220 14.28 -16.91 14.68
CA ASP A 220 15.24 -16.59 15.74
C ASP A 220 15.36 -15.07 15.94
N ALA A 221 15.38 -14.30 14.86
CA ALA A 221 15.44 -12.84 14.92
C ALA A 221 14.16 -12.26 15.53
N VAL A 222 13.00 -12.84 15.21
CA VAL A 222 11.71 -12.41 15.76
C VAL A 222 11.58 -12.79 17.23
N CYS A 223 12.00 -13.99 17.63
CA CYS A 223 12.05 -14.41 19.04
C CYS A 223 12.96 -13.50 19.84
N ASN A 224 14.18 -13.23 19.34
CA ASN A 224 15.11 -12.29 19.97
C ASN A 224 14.50 -10.89 20.11
N ALA A 225 13.76 -10.40 19.10
CA ALA A 225 13.08 -9.10 19.17
C ALA A 225 11.94 -9.05 20.21
N ILE A 226 11.39 -10.20 20.62
CA ILE A 226 10.34 -10.31 21.64
C ILE A 226 10.95 -10.47 23.04
N ASP A 227 11.95 -11.34 23.14
CA ASP A 227 12.51 -11.79 24.42
C ASP A 227 13.58 -10.82 24.96
N LEU A 228 14.33 -10.17 24.06
CA LEU A 228 15.37 -9.20 24.44
C LEU A 228 14.82 -7.77 24.54
N PRO A 229 15.35 -6.95 25.46
CA PRO A 229 15.00 -5.52 25.54
C PRO A 229 15.65 -4.67 24.43
N TRP A 230 16.61 -5.24 23.69
CA TRP A 230 17.42 -4.54 22.72
C TRP A 230 16.72 -4.48 21.36
N SER A 231 16.70 -3.30 20.75
CA SER A 231 16.19 -3.12 19.40
C SER A 231 17.15 -2.26 18.58
N ASN A 232 17.30 -2.60 17.29
CA ASN A 232 18.05 -1.77 16.35
C ASN A 232 17.33 -0.45 16.01
N GLY A 233 16.13 -0.20 16.55
CA GLY A 233 15.33 0.98 16.22
C GLY A 233 16.02 2.30 16.55
N GLN A 234 16.79 2.38 17.65
CA GLN A 234 17.56 3.59 17.96
C GLN A 234 18.69 3.81 16.95
N ALA A 235 19.45 2.77 16.62
CA ALA A 235 20.52 2.84 15.64
C ALA A 235 19.98 3.22 14.25
N GLU A 236 18.90 2.55 13.79
CA GLU A 236 18.22 2.87 12.54
C GLU A 236 17.66 4.29 12.51
N GLY A 237 17.12 4.77 13.64
CA GLY A 237 16.66 6.15 13.80
C GLY A 237 17.79 7.16 13.61
N GLN A 238 18.94 6.94 14.26
CA GLN A 238 20.13 7.79 14.09
C GLN A 238 20.67 7.74 12.66
N ILE A 239 20.72 6.55 12.05
CA ILE A 239 21.12 6.39 10.64
C ILE A 239 20.16 7.14 9.71
N ASN A 240 18.86 7.10 9.96
CA ASN A 240 17.90 7.82 9.13
C ASN A 240 18.03 9.34 9.30
N ARG A 241 18.27 9.82 10.52
CA ARG A 241 18.57 11.23 10.80
C ARG A 241 19.84 11.69 10.07
N LEU A 242 20.91 10.90 10.16
CA LEU A 242 22.16 11.12 9.42
C LEU A 242 21.91 11.21 7.91
N LYS A 243 21.20 10.23 7.34
CA LYS A 243 20.85 10.20 5.90
C LYS A 243 20.02 11.42 5.51
N THR A 244 19.13 11.89 6.37
CA THR A 244 18.31 13.09 6.14
C THR A 244 19.17 14.34 6.07
N ILE A 245 20.08 14.53 7.03
CA ILE A 245 21.02 15.67 7.03
C ILE A 245 21.89 15.62 5.77
N LYS A 246 22.46 14.47 5.43
CA LYS A 246 23.30 14.31 4.24
C LYS A 246 22.54 14.65 2.96
N ARG A 247 21.26 14.23 2.83
CA ARG A 247 20.41 14.57 1.68
C ARG A 247 20.08 16.06 1.60
N ALA A 248 19.76 16.69 2.73
CA ALA A 248 19.51 18.14 2.78
C ALA A 248 20.74 18.96 2.37
N MET A 249 21.93 18.41 2.54
CA MET A 249 23.21 19.04 2.19
C MET A 249 23.78 18.56 0.85
N TYR A 250 22.95 17.93 0.01
CA TYR A 250 23.34 17.43 -1.32
C TYR A 250 24.58 16.52 -1.30
N GLY A 251 24.79 15.79 -0.20
CA GLY A 251 25.94 14.91 -0.04
C GLY A 251 27.27 15.60 0.29
N ARG A 252 27.29 16.93 0.44
CA ARG A 252 28.51 17.74 0.67
C ARG A 252 28.92 17.86 2.14
N ALA A 253 28.24 17.17 3.04
CA ALA A 253 28.57 17.21 4.46
C ALA A 253 29.68 16.19 4.79
N GLY A 254 30.86 16.69 5.17
CA GLY A 254 31.95 15.89 5.73
C GLY A 254 31.67 15.43 7.17
N ALA A 255 32.52 14.54 7.70
CA ALA A 255 32.32 13.91 9.02
C ALA A 255 32.16 14.93 10.17
N GLU A 256 33.02 15.95 10.22
CA GLU A 256 32.96 17.00 11.25
C GLU A 256 31.64 17.80 11.21
N LEU A 257 31.16 18.13 10.01
CA LEU A 257 29.91 18.87 9.84
C LEU A 257 28.68 18.02 10.19
N LEU A 258 28.73 16.72 9.90
CA LEU A 258 27.71 15.77 10.31
C LEU A 258 27.71 15.60 11.83
N ARG A 259 28.88 15.47 12.46
CA ARG A 259 29.04 15.39 13.91
C ARG A 259 28.46 16.65 14.60
N ALA A 260 28.81 17.84 14.11
CA ALA A 260 28.31 19.11 14.63
C ALA A 260 26.77 19.24 14.53
N ARG A 261 26.14 18.68 13.50
CA ARG A 261 24.66 18.70 13.33
C ARG A 261 23.93 17.57 14.05
N MET A 262 24.62 16.47 14.34
CA MET A 262 24.02 15.32 15.00
C MET A 262 24.10 15.40 16.52
N MET A 263 25.22 15.88 17.05
CA MET A 263 25.41 15.99 18.50
C MET A 263 24.69 17.23 19.04
N PRO A 264 24.02 17.14 20.21
CA PRO A 264 23.53 18.32 20.90
C PRO A 264 24.73 19.22 21.23
N ILE A 265 24.60 20.52 20.96
CA ILE A 265 25.60 21.52 21.38
C ILE A 265 25.67 21.43 22.91
N GLN A 266 26.82 21.05 23.46
CA GLN A 266 27.05 21.07 24.89
C GLN A 266 27.08 22.53 25.35
N LEU A 267 25.91 23.06 25.74
CA LEU A 267 25.74 24.38 26.33
C LEU A 267 26.37 24.48 27.73
N SER A 268 26.89 23.38 28.29
CA SER A 268 27.59 23.33 29.57
C SER A 268 28.93 24.05 29.57
N ASP A 269 29.57 24.21 28.41
CA ASP A 269 30.91 24.82 28.32
C ASP A 269 30.86 26.34 28.06
N LEU A 270 29.66 26.94 28.02
CA LEU A 270 29.45 28.37 27.75
C LEU A 270 29.14 29.20 29.00
N HIS A 271 29.04 28.59 30.20
CA HIS A 271 28.72 29.28 31.46
C HIS A 271 29.85 29.29 32.51
N ILE A 272 31.11 29.06 32.11
CA ILE A 272 32.26 29.37 32.97
C ILE A 272 33.01 30.54 32.34
N LYS A 273 32.64 31.76 32.74
CA LYS A 273 33.47 32.96 32.73
C LYS A 273 32.86 34.00 33.66
#